data_AF-A0A953R528-F1
#
_entry.id   AF-A0A953R528-F1
#
_cell.length_a   1.000
_cell.length_b   1.000
_cell.length_c   1.000
_cell.angle_alpha   90.00
_cell.angle_beta   90.00
_cell.angle_gamma   90.00
#
_symmetry.space_group_name_H-M   'P 1'
#
loop_
_entity.id
_entity.type
_entity.pdbx_description
1 polymer ?
#
loop_
_entity_poly.entity_id
_entity_poly.type
_entity_poly.pdbx_seq_one_letter_code
_entity_poly.pdbx_strand_id
1 'polypeptide(L)'
;MVTRGDDAYVTIAHADEITLVRHGKLLTVTGSGTQHAPCWLTLVGPFLFSSNSPSLSLSRYAVYGQKIVQDAAVAAQLNGSPTDIASGDGLVAVIDGSGHLSIFSVDEDGNLTLQAAPAIPTAANGVAFVRAED
;
A
#
# COMPACT_ATOMS: atom_id res chain seq x y z
N MET A 1 3.01 6.73 4.67
CA MET A 1 2.22 6.61 5.92
C MET A 1 0.75 6.74 5.57
N VAL A 2 -0.12 6.02 6.29
CA VAL A 2 -1.58 6.19 6.23
C VAL A 2 -2.17 6.20 7.63
N THR A 3 -3.29 6.87 7.84
CA THR A 3 -3.91 7.03 9.17
C THR A 3 -5.33 6.48 9.23
N ARG A 4 -5.77 6.03 10.41
CA ARG A 4 -7.17 5.68 10.71
C ARG A 4 -7.49 6.06 12.15
N GLY A 5 -8.37 7.04 12.35
CA GLY A 5 -8.59 7.59 13.69
C GLY A 5 -7.28 8.11 14.28
N ASP A 6 -6.94 7.69 15.49
CA ASP A 6 -5.69 8.09 16.17
C ASP A 6 -4.47 7.24 15.78
N ASP A 7 -4.66 6.25 14.89
CA ASP A 7 -3.60 5.37 14.42
C ASP A 7 -2.91 5.91 13.18
N ALA A 8 -1.58 5.81 13.17
CA ALA A 8 -0.73 5.98 12.01
C ALA A 8 0.03 4.68 11.71
N TYR A 9 -0.03 4.25 10.46
CA TYR A 9 0.75 3.14 9.93
C TYR A 9 1.90 3.71 9.11
N VAL A 10 3.13 3.41 9.51
CA VAL A 10 4.34 4.05 8.98
C VAL A 10 5.31 2.98 8.48
N THR A 11 5.79 3.13 7.25
CA THR A 11 6.87 2.32 6.71
C THR A 11 8.23 2.79 7.21
N ILE A 12 9.11 1.85 7.49
CA ILE A 12 10.54 2.07 7.70
C ILE A 12 11.25 1.29 6.59
N ALA A 13 11.32 1.90 5.40
CA ALA A 13 11.73 1.20 4.18
C ALA A 13 13.11 0.55 4.30
N HIS A 14 14.10 1.23 4.88
CA HIS A 14 15.46 0.70 5.01
C HIS A 14 15.59 -0.48 5.98
N ALA A 15 14.56 -0.72 6.82
CA ALA A 15 14.53 -1.79 7.80
C ALA A 15 13.55 -2.92 7.42
N ASP A 16 12.89 -2.83 6.26
CA ASP A 16 11.85 -3.79 5.85
C ASP A 16 10.73 -3.92 6.88
N GLU A 17 10.27 -2.78 7.43
CA GLU A 17 9.32 -2.74 8.54
C GLU A 17 8.12 -1.82 8.28
N ILE A 18 7.00 -2.17 8.92
CA ILE A 18 5.80 -1.34 9.07
C ILE A 18 5.50 -1.22 10.55
N THR A 19 5.20 -0.01 11.00
CA THR A 19 4.94 0.28 12.41
C THR A 19 3.57 0.89 12.63
N LEU A 20 2.95 0.53 13.75
CA LEU A 20 1.77 1.21 14.27
C LEU A 20 2.21 2.25 15.30
N VAL A 21 1.81 3.49 15.10
CA VAL A 21 2.03 4.61 16.02
C VAL A 21 0.68 5.17 16.45
N ARG A 22 0.51 5.42 17.75
CA ARG A 22 -0.67 6.12 18.31
C ARG A 22 -0.22 7.12 19.35
N HIS A 23 -0.67 8.36 19.25
CA HIS A 23 -0.28 9.45 20.16
C HIS A 23 1.24 9.58 20.35
N GLY A 24 2.00 9.46 19.25
CA GLY A 24 3.46 9.53 19.26
C GLY A 24 4.19 8.33 19.89
N LYS A 25 3.46 7.28 20.29
CA LYS A 25 4.04 6.03 20.81
C LYS A 25 4.02 4.96 19.74
N LEU A 26 5.16 4.29 19.57
CA LEU A 26 5.24 3.08 18.76
C LEU A 26 4.59 1.93 19.54
N LEU A 27 3.58 1.30 18.94
CA LEU A 27 2.81 0.21 19.55
C LEU A 27 3.19 -1.16 18.97
N THR A 28 3.56 -1.22 17.69
CA THR A 28 3.90 -2.48 17.01
C THR A 28 4.90 -2.22 15.89
N VAL A 29 5.82 -3.16 15.69
CA VAL A 29 6.69 -3.27 14.53
C VAL A 29 6.43 -4.62 13.89
N THR A 30 6.21 -4.63 12.58
CA THR A 30 5.98 -5.84 11.78
C THR A 30 6.90 -5.80 10.58
N GLY A 31 7.70 -6.85 10.37
CA GLY A 31 8.53 -6.97 9.19
C GLY A 31 7.72 -7.26 7.92
N SER A 32 8.21 -6.82 6.76
CA SER A 32 7.62 -7.10 5.44
C SER A 32 7.96 -8.50 4.89
N GLY A 33 8.52 -9.37 5.73
CA GLY A 33 8.78 -10.77 5.41
C GLY A 33 9.82 -10.92 4.30
N THR A 34 9.39 -11.46 3.15
CA THR A 34 10.27 -11.64 1.97
C THR A 34 10.29 -10.43 1.03
N GLN A 35 9.54 -9.38 1.35
CA GLN A 35 9.50 -8.16 0.54
C GLN A 35 10.38 -7.07 1.14
N HIS A 36 10.98 -6.28 0.27
CA HIS A 36 11.97 -5.28 0.64
C HIS A 36 11.51 -3.87 0.37
N ALA A 37 12.02 -2.93 1.18
CA ALA A 37 11.78 -1.51 1.12
C ALA A 37 10.31 -1.17 0.87
N PRO A 38 9.40 -1.44 1.83
CA PRO A 38 8.05 -0.95 1.74
C PRO A 38 8.08 0.58 1.74
N CYS A 39 7.73 1.20 0.62
CA CYS A 39 7.89 2.62 0.39
C CYS A 39 6.68 3.41 0.88
N TRP A 40 5.48 3.04 0.44
CA TRP A 40 4.24 3.71 0.81
C TRP A 40 3.17 2.72 1.27
N LEU A 41 2.13 3.25 1.92
CA LEU A 41 1.02 2.48 2.45
C LEU A 41 -0.30 3.09 2.04
N THR A 42 -1.29 2.25 1.80
CA THR A 42 -2.70 2.66 1.76
C THR A 42 -3.58 1.68 2.53
N LEU A 43 -4.84 2.04 2.73
CA LEU A 43 -5.75 1.32 3.61
C LEU A 43 -7.12 1.12 2.94
N VAL A 44 -7.64 -0.11 2.97
CA VAL A 44 -8.99 -0.46 2.46
C VAL A 44 -9.63 -1.42 3.44
N GLY A 45 -10.77 -1.04 4.02
CA GLY A 45 -11.44 -1.86 5.04
C GLY A 45 -10.47 -2.19 6.19
N PRO A 46 -10.32 -3.46 6.61
CA PRO A 46 -9.35 -3.87 7.63
C PRO A 46 -7.93 -4.14 7.10
N PHE A 47 -7.67 -3.87 5.82
CA PHE A 47 -6.40 -4.21 5.17
C PHE A 47 -5.52 -2.99 4.95
N LEU A 48 -4.23 -3.20 5.16
CA LEU A 48 -3.15 -2.28 4.82
C LEU A 48 -2.39 -2.87 3.63
N PHE A 49 -2.08 -2.07 2.62
CA PHE A 49 -1.29 -2.49 1.48
C PHE A 49 0.01 -1.69 1.43
N SER A 50 1.14 -2.36 1.22
CA SER A 50 2.44 -1.71 1.00
C SER A 50 2.90 -1.82 -0.43
N SER A 51 3.50 -0.77 -0.96
CA SER A 51 4.26 -0.81 -2.21
C SER A 51 5.72 -1.13 -1.91
N ASN A 52 6.27 -2.18 -2.52
CA ASN A 52 7.63 -2.66 -2.24
C ASN A 52 8.51 -2.44 -3.47
N SER A 53 9.22 -1.30 -3.55
CA SER A 53 9.85 -0.86 -4.81
C SER A 53 10.89 -1.84 -5.38
N PRO A 54 11.85 -2.37 -4.60
CA PRO A 54 12.84 -3.33 -5.09
C PRO A 54 12.23 -4.69 -5.41
N SER A 55 11.14 -5.06 -4.74
CA SER A 55 10.46 -6.35 -4.93
C SER A 55 9.43 -6.33 -6.06
N LEU A 56 9.15 -5.17 -6.65
CA LEU A 56 8.17 -4.99 -7.74
C LEU A 56 6.78 -5.52 -7.34
N SER A 57 6.39 -5.38 -6.07
CA SER A 57 5.21 -6.07 -5.52
C SER A 57 4.38 -5.18 -4.62
N LEU A 58 3.15 -5.62 -4.36
CA LEU A 58 2.33 -5.16 -3.26
C LEU A 58 2.22 -6.25 -2.21
N SER A 59 2.32 -5.90 -0.92
CA SER A 59 1.95 -6.80 0.19
C SER A 59 0.62 -6.40 0.79
N ARG A 60 -0.07 -7.37 1.40
CA ARG A 60 -1.30 -7.15 2.19
C ARG A 60 -1.06 -7.53 3.64
N TYR A 61 -1.56 -6.69 4.55
CA TYR A 61 -1.56 -6.92 5.98
C TYR A 61 -2.97 -6.75 6.54
N ALA A 62 -3.34 -7.55 7.52
CA ALA A 62 -4.54 -7.33 8.32
C ALA A 62 -4.19 -6.45 9.53
N VAL A 63 -5.01 -5.42 9.79
CA VAL A 63 -4.84 -4.54 10.95
C VAL A 63 -6.03 -4.66 11.91
N TYR A 64 -5.73 -4.97 13.17
CA TYR A 64 -6.74 -5.10 14.22
C TYR A 64 -6.15 -4.84 15.61
N GLY A 65 -6.85 -4.04 16.41
CA GLY A 65 -6.36 -3.62 17.72
C GLY A 65 -5.00 -2.93 17.63
N GLN A 66 -3.97 -3.52 18.25
CA GLN A 66 -2.58 -3.08 18.18
C GLN A 66 -1.73 -4.13 17.46
N LYS A 67 -2.19 -4.65 16.34
CA LYS A 67 -1.47 -5.65 15.55
C LYS A 67 -1.51 -5.31 14.08
N ILE A 68 -0.38 -5.57 13.42
CA ILE A 68 -0.24 -5.61 11.96
C ILE A 68 0.27 -7.01 11.66
N VAL A 69 -0.50 -7.80 10.92
CA VAL A 69 -0.12 -9.17 10.55
C VAL A 69 0.00 -9.25 9.04
N GLN A 70 1.15 -9.70 8.53
CA GLN A 70 1.30 -9.94 7.10
C GLN A 70 0.40 -11.10 6.70
N ASP A 71 -0.55 -10.79 5.84
CA ASP A 71 -1.57 -11.74 5.37
C ASP A 71 -1.17 -12.32 4.01
N ALA A 72 -0.63 -11.48 3.12
CA ALA A 72 0.01 -11.92 1.89
C ALA A 72 1.30 -11.13 1.66
N ALA A 73 2.43 -11.84 1.62
CA ALA A 73 3.72 -11.23 1.27
C ALA A 73 3.70 -10.64 -0.15
N VAL A 74 3.09 -11.35 -1.11
CA VAL A 74 2.83 -10.85 -2.47
C VAL A 74 1.34 -10.93 -2.73
N ALA A 75 0.64 -9.82 -2.55
CA ALA A 75 -0.76 -9.65 -2.92
C ALA A 75 -0.95 -9.34 -4.41
N ALA A 76 0.05 -8.68 -5.03
CA ALA A 76 0.12 -8.46 -6.47
C ALA A 76 1.58 -8.32 -6.90
N GLN A 77 1.88 -8.81 -8.11
CA GLN A 77 3.15 -8.57 -8.79
C GLN A 77 2.97 -7.45 -9.82
N LEU A 78 3.94 -6.55 -9.89
CA LEU A 78 3.99 -5.42 -10.81
C LEU A 78 5.15 -5.59 -11.80
N ASN A 79 5.09 -4.84 -12.90
CA ASN A 79 6.12 -4.85 -13.93
C ASN A 79 7.22 -3.79 -13.70
N GLY A 80 6.95 -2.79 -12.87
CA GLY A 80 7.89 -1.74 -12.51
C GLY A 80 7.97 -1.56 -10.99
N SER A 81 8.97 -0.79 -10.55
CA SER A 81 9.20 -0.50 -9.12
C SER A 81 8.16 0.50 -8.61
N PRO A 82 7.18 0.08 -7.79
CA PRO A 82 6.12 0.99 -7.35
C PRO A 82 6.68 2.07 -6.44
N THR A 83 6.34 3.34 -6.67
CA THR A 83 6.83 4.47 -5.87
C THR A 83 5.76 4.99 -4.92
N ASP A 84 4.50 5.04 -5.38
CA ASP A 84 3.37 5.59 -4.64
C ASP A 84 2.14 4.70 -4.79
N ILE A 85 1.31 4.71 -3.75
CA ILE A 85 0.07 3.93 -3.66
C ILE A 85 -1.01 4.77 -2.97
N ALA A 86 -2.24 4.68 -3.46
CA ALA A 86 -3.42 5.26 -2.84
C ALA A 86 -4.62 4.32 -2.97
N SER A 87 -5.65 4.56 -2.16
CA SER A 87 -6.93 3.87 -2.26
C SER A 87 -8.10 4.84 -2.25
N GLY A 88 -9.22 4.40 -2.80
CA GLY A 88 -10.48 5.13 -2.86
C GLY A 88 -11.58 4.23 -3.42
N ASP A 89 -12.78 4.30 -2.84
CA ASP A 89 -13.98 3.61 -3.30
C ASP A 89 -13.77 2.11 -3.65
N GLY A 90 -13.06 1.39 -2.78
CA GLY A 90 -12.78 -0.05 -2.95
C GLY A 90 -11.68 -0.37 -3.97
N LEU A 91 -10.94 0.64 -4.44
CA LEU A 91 -9.84 0.50 -5.36
C LEU A 91 -8.49 0.79 -4.68
N VAL A 92 -7.43 0.22 -5.24
CA VAL A 92 -6.03 0.54 -4.95
C VAL A 92 -5.36 0.93 -6.26
N ALA A 93 -4.76 2.11 -6.30
CA ALA A 93 -3.99 2.59 -7.43
C ALA A 93 -2.52 2.70 -7.04
N VAL A 94 -1.63 2.27 -7.94
CA VAL A 94 -0.19 2.24 -7.74
C VAL A 94 0.47 2.80 -8.98
N ILE A 95 1.45 3.68 -8.79
CA ILE A 95 2.32 4.12 -9.86
C ILE A 95 3.72 3.58 -9.66
N ASP A 96 4.43 3.35 -10.76
CA ASP A 96 5.84 2.97 -10.74
C ASP A 96 6.75 3.99 -11.41
N GLY A 97 8.05 3.88 -11.13
CA GLY A 97 9.07 4.79 -11.65
C GLY A 97 9.27 4.73 -13.17
N SER A 98 8.69 3.72 -13.85
CA SER A 98 8.69 3.57 -15.31
C SER A 98 7.51 4.26 -16.00
N GLY A 99 6.58 4.84 -15.24
CA GLY A 99 5.42 5.52 -15.80
C GLY A 99 4.28 4.57 -16.13
N HIS A 100 4.00 3.58 -15.29
CA HIS A 100 2.76 2.82 -15.35
C HIS A 100 1.89 3.13 -14.13
N LEU A 101 0.57 3.20 -14.37
CA LEU A 101 -0.46 3.22 -13.33
C LEU A 101 -1.15 1.86 -13.34
N SER A 102 -1.12 1.12 -12.24
CA SER A 102 -1.91 -0.10 -12.03
C SER A 102 -3.05 0.17 -11.07
N ILE A 103 -4.28 -0.15 -11.47
CA ILE A 103 -5.49 0.01 -10.67
C ILE A 103 -6.08 -1.36 -10.39
N PHE A 104 -6.28 -1.67 -9.11
CA PHE A 104 -6.85 -2.92 -8.62
C PHE A 104 -8.19 -2.65 -7.95
N SER A 105 -9.17 -3.52 -8.15
CA SER A 105 -10.30 -3.65 -7.25
C SER A 105 -9.91 -4.49 -6.04
N VAL A 106 -10.47 -4.16 -4.88
CA VAL A 106 -10.28 -4.89 -3.63
C VAL A 106 -11.60 -5.57 -3.26
N ASP A 107 -11.59 -6.89 -3.08
CA ASP A 107 -12.76 -7.62 -2.58
C ASP A 107 -12.86 -7.57 -1.04
N GLU A 108 -13.89 -8.21 -0.48
CA GLU A 108 -14.16 -8.23 0.96
C GLU A 108 -13.04 -8.90 1.79
N ASP A 109 -12.33 -9.84 1.19
CA ASP A 109 -11.18 -10.55 1.77
C ASP A 109 -9.85 -9.81 1.49
N GLY A 110 -9.92 -8.64 0.84
CA GLY A 110 -8.78 -7.81 0.52
C GLY A 110 -8.00 -8.28 -0.71
N ASN A 111 -8.51 -9.23 -1.51
CA ASN A 111 -7.79 -9.70 -2.70
C ASN A 111 -7.81 -8.63 -3.79
N LEU A 112 -6.69 -8.53 -4.48
CA LEU A 112 -6.49 -7.56 -5.55
C LEU A 112 -6.80 -8.21 -6.89
N THR A 113 -7.68 -7.58 -7.67
CA THR A 113 -7.88 -7.93 -9.09
C THR A 113 -7.52 -6.73 -9.95
N LEU A 114 -6.58 -6.91 -10.89
CA LEU A 114 -6.15 -5.84 -11.78
C LEU A 114 -7.31 -5.45 -12.71
N GLN A 115 -7.66 -4.16 -12.70
CA GLN A 115 -8.72 -3.58 -13.53
C GLN A 115 -8.14 -2.84 -14.74
N ALA A 116 -7.04 -2.09 -14.53
CA ALA A 116 -6.40 -1.31 -15.57
C ALA A 116 -4.90 -1.13 -15.30
N ALA A 117 -4.11 -1.03 -16.36
CA ALA A 117 -2.67 -0.79 -16.29
C ALA A 117 -2.16 0.21 -17.35
N PRO A 118 -2.74 1.43 -17.49
CA PRO A 118 -2.29 2.37 -18.51
C PRO A 118 -0.86 2.87 -18.27
N ALA A 119 -0.16 3.17 -19.36
CA ALA A 119 1.03 4.01 -19.30
C ALA A 119 0.63 5.46 -19.01
N ILE A 120 1.43 6.14 -18.21
CA ILE A 120 1.32 7.57 -17.93
C ILE A 120 2.49 8.32 -18.59
N PRO A 121 2.28 9.53 -19.14
CA PRO A 121 3.26 10.17 -20.05
C PRO A 121 4.58 10.57 -19.39
N THR A 122 4.60 10.67 -18.07
CA THR A 122 5.76 11.05 -17.26
C THR A 122 5.75 10.25 -15.97
N ALA A 123 6.92 10.03 -15.36
CA ALA A 123 7.01 9.54 -13.99
C ALA A 123 6.23 10.50 -13.06
N ALA A 124 5.10 10.03 -12.54
CA ALA A 124 4.31 10.78 -11.57
C ALA A 124 4.94 10.65 -10.17
N ASN A 125 4.71 11.65 -9.31
CA ASN A 125 5.22 11.69 -7.93
C ASN A 125 4.08 11.67 -6.92
N GLY A 126 3.11 10.79 -7.16
CA GLY A 126 1.93 10.64 -6.32
C GLY A 126 0.71 10.20 -7.12
N VAL A 127 -0.20 9.54 -6.43
CA VAL A 127 -1.50 9.11 -6.94
C VAL A 127 -2.55 9.40 -5.88
N ALA A 128 -3.74 9.81 -6.33
CA ALA A 128 -4.88 10.05 -5.44
C ALA A 128 -6.18 9.71 -6.18
N PHE A 129 -7.16 9.23 -5.44
CA PHE A 129 -8.54 9.16 -5.91
C PHE A 129 -9.24 10.46 -5.54
N VAL A 130 -9.80 11.14 -6.53
CA VAL A 130 -10.65 12.31 -6.35
C VAL A 130 -12.10 11.91 -6.58
N ARG A 131 -12.98 12.27 -5.64
CA ARG A 131 -14.42 12.15 -5.88
C ARG A 131 -14.81 13.23 -6.87
N ALA A 132 -15.69 12.87 -7.82
CA ALA A 132 -16.39 13.89 -8.56
C ALA A 132 -17.25 14.68 -7.57
N GLU A 133 -17.09 16.00 -7.56
CA GLU A 133 -18.07 16.88 -6.92
C GLU A 133 -19.28 16.92 -7.87
N ASP A 134 -20.45 16.51 -7.38
CA ASP A 134 -21.73 16.73 -8.05
C ASP A 134 -22.20 18.19 -7.85
#